data_AF-A0A1W1X6Q9-F1
#
_entry.id   AF-A0A1W1X6Q9-F1
#
_cell.length_a   1.000
_cell.length_b   1.000
_cell.length_c   1.000
_cell.angle_alpha   90.00
_cell.angle_beta   90.00
_cell.angle_gamma   90.00
#
_symmetry.space_group_name_H-M   'P 1'
#
loop_
_entity.id
_entity.type
_entity.pdbx_description
1 polymer ?
#
loop_
_entity_poly.entity_id
_entity_poly.type
_entity_poly.pdbx_seq_one_letter_code
_entity_poly.pdbx_strand_id
1 'polypeptide(L)' 'MENEYYEIKKKYLAFALSFLGFRYFVFNDADGDKYSFENTEKFQLALDGLLKLRITINK' A
#
# COMPACT_ATOMS: atom_id res chain seq x y z
N MET A 1 4.98 -18.63 -1.99
CA MET A 1 5.99 -17.62 -2.36
C MET A 1 5.29 -16.29 -2.26
N GLU A 2 5.51 -15.57 -1.16
CA GLU A 2 5.10 -14.17 -1.11
C GLU A 2 5.91 -13.44 -2.15
N ASN A 3 5.24 -12.69 -3.05
CA ASN A 3 5.96 -11.78 -3.93
C ASN A 3 6.76 -10.83 -3.05
N GLU A 4 8.03 -10.62 -3.35
CA GLU A 4 8.93 -9.72 -2.59
C GLU A 4 8.38 -8.29 -2.51
N TYR A 5 7.47 -7.93 -3.43
CA TYR A 5 6.85 -6.62 -3.51
C TYR A 5 5.33 -6.69 -3.63
N TYR A 6 4.66 -5.69 -3.07
CA TYR A 6 3.22 -5.49 -3.15
C TYR A 6 2.90 -4.18 -3.87
N GLU A 7 2.10 -4.26 -4.93
CA GLU A 7 1.71 -3.12 -5.75
C GLU A 7 0.37 -2.53 -5.31
N ILE A 8 0.37 -1.22 -5.05
CA ILE A 8 -0.84 -0.44 -4.76
C ILE A 8 -1.06 0.52 -5.93
N LYS A 9 -2.29 0.58 -6.46
CA LYS A 9 -2.69 1.56 -7.48
C LYS A 9 -3.35 2.83 -6.90
N LYS A 10 -3.66 2.80 -5.60
CA LYS A 10 -4.37 3.90 -4.90
C LYS A 10 -3.35 4.85 -4.28
N LYS A 11 -3.11 6.00 -4.92
CA LYS A 11 -2.16 7.05 -4.47
C LYS A 11 -2.26 7.39 -2.98
N TYR A 12 -3.46 7.66 -2.49
CA TYR A 12 -3.64 8.05 -1.09
C TYR A 12 -3.44 6.91 -0.09
N LEU A 13 -3.66 5.66 -0.50
CA LEU A 13 -3.33 4.50 0.33
C LEU A 13 -1.81 4.33 0.42
N ALA A 14 -1.10 4.49 -0.70
CA ALA A 14 0.36 4.48 -0.72
C ALA A 14 0.94 5.62 0.15
N PHE A 15 0.34 6.81 0.11
CA PHE A 15 0.75 7.93 0.95
C PHE A 15 0.50 7.68 2.44
N ALA A 16 -0.62 7.06 2.80
CA ALA A 16 -0.90 6.67 4.18
C ALA A 16 0.13 5.64 4.69
N LEU A 17 0.49 4.64 3.87
CA LEU A 17 1.52 3.67 4.22
C LEU A 17 2.91 4.32 4.32
N SER A 18 3.22 5.27 3.46
CA SER A 18 4.46 6.03 3.56
C SER A 18 4.52 6.93 4.80
N PHE A 19 3.40 7.51 5.20
CA PHE A 19 3.27 8.21 6.48
C PHE A 19 3.55 7.29 7.66
N LEU A 20 3.17 6.00 7.57
CA LEU A 20 3.49 4.97 8.57
C LEU A 20 4.94 4.48 8.50
N GLY A 21 5.77 5.00 7.59
CA GLY A 21 7.20 4.73 7.49
C GLY A 21 7.60 3.74 6.40
N PHE A 22 6.67 3.24 5.59
CA PHE A 22 6.97 2.29 4.51
C PHE A 22 7.43 3.02 3.24
N ARG A 23 8.58 2.61 2.69
CA ARG A 23 9.09 3.16 1.43
C ARG A 23 8.49 2.42 0.24
N TYR A 24 8.34 3.12 -0.87
CA TYR A 24 7.89 2.54 -2.13
C TYR A 24 8.60 3.15 -3.33
N PHE A 25 8.61 2.41 -4.43
CA PHE A 25 8.95 2.94 -5.75
C PHE A 25 7.68 3.25 -6.53
N VAL A 26 7.74 4.27 -7.39
CA VAL A 26 6.64 4.62 -8.30
C VAL A 26 7.01 4.17 -9.70
N PHE A 27 6.11 3.40 -10.31
CA PHE A 27 6.18 3.03 -11.71
C PHE A 27 4.99 3.65 -12.43
N ASN A 28 5.26 4.35 -13.52
CA ASN A 28 4.23 4.91 -14.37
C ASN A 28 4.11 4.02 -15.61
N ASP A 29 2.93 3.43 -15.82
CA ASP A 29 2.63 2.67 -17.03
C ASP A 29 1.32 3.14 -17.67
N ALA A 30 0.91 2.47 -18.75
CA ALA A 30 -0.32 2.80 -19.47
C ALA A 30 -1.58 2.70 -18.58
N ASP A 31 -1.54 1.93 -17.48
CA ASP A 31 -2.63 1.77 -16.53
C ASP A 31 -2.57 2.81 -15.38
N GLY A 32 -1.55 3.68 -15.37
CA GLY A 32 -1.35 4.76 -14.41
C GLY A 32 -0.21 4.50 -13.42
N ASP A 33 -0.24 5.23 -12.30
CA ASP A 33 0.79 5.11 -11.27
C ASP A 33 0.60 3.84 -10.42
N LYS A 34 1.65 3.03 -10.33
CA LYS A 34 1.80 1.89 -9.43
C LYS A 34 2.83 2.20 -8.34
N TYR A 35 2.46 1.91 -7.10
CA TYR A 35 3.26 2.17 -5.91
C TYR A 35 3.70 0.81 -5.34
N SER A 36 4.97 0.45 -5.52
CA SER A 36 5.50 -0.87 -5.17
C SER A 36 6.25 -0.84 -3.84
N PHE A 37 5.79 -1.61 -2.86
CA PHE A 37 6.33 -1.68 -1.50
C PHE A 37 7.00 -3.04 -1.27
N GLU A 38 8.03 -3.07 -0.42
CA GLU A 38 8.56 -4.34 0.10
C GLU A 38 7.47 -5.07 0.90
N ASN A 39 7.22 -6.33 0.56
CA ASN A 39 6.16 -7.12 1.14
C ASN A 39 6.62 -7.81 2.42
N THR A 40 6.64 -7.06 3.51
CA THR A 40 6.97 -7.57 4.85
C THR A 40 5.72 -7.80 5.69
N GLU A 41 5.82 -8.63 6.74
CA GLU A 41 4.72 -8.84 7.70
C GLU A 41 4.21 -7.53 8.32
N LYS A 42 5.13 -6.60 8.64
CA LYS A 42 4.78 -5.28 9.18
C LYS A 42 4.00 -4.44 8.16
N PHE A 43 4.40 -4.51 6.89
CA PHE A 43 3.68 -3.84 5.81
C PHE A 43 2.26 -4.41 5.67
N GLN A 44 2.12 -5.73 5.65
CA GLN A 44 0.80 -6.38 5.56
C GLN A 44 -0.10 -6.03 6.74
N LEU A 45 0.44 -6.01 7.96
CA LEU A 45 -0.28 -5.58 9.15
C LEU A 45 -0.81 -4.13 9.02
N ALA A 46 0.03 -3.21 8.53
CA ALA A 46 -0.36 -1.82 8.33
C ALA A 46 -1.42 -1.66 7.23
N LEU A 47 -1.26 -2.36 6.11
CA LEU A 47 -2.21 -2.38 5.00
C LEU A 47 -3.59 -2.87 5.47
N ASP A 48 -3.63 -4.02 6.14
CA ASP A 48 -4.86 -4.59 6.68
C ASP A 48 -5.53 -3.66 7.70
N GLY A 49 -4.74 -3.04 8.58
CA GLY A 49 -5.23 -2.06 9.55
C GLY A 49 -5.92 -0.87 8.89
N LEU A 50 -5.29 -0.28 7.87
CA LEU A 50 -5.86 0.85 7.12
C LEU A 50 -7.14 0.46 6.37
N LEU A 51 -7.16 -0.73 5.75
CA LEU A 51 -8.34 -1.22 5.03
C LEU A 51 -9.52 -1.48 5.98
N LYS A 52 -9.27 -2.09 7.14
CA LYS A 52 -10.28 -2.29 8.19
C LYS A 52 -10.80 -0.95 8.72
N LEU A 53 -9.91 0.00 9.01
CA LEU A 53 -10.29 1.33 9.49
C LEU A 53 -11.21 2.05 8.49
N ARG A 54 -10.87 2.01 7.20
CA ARG A 54 -11.70 2.58 6.12
C ARG A 54 -13.11 1.98 6.10
N ILE A 55 -13.21 0.65 6.24
CA ILE A 55 -14.51 -0.05 6.27
C ILE A 55 -15.33 0.39 7.50
N THR A 56 -14.69 0.57 8.65
CA THR A 56 -15.36 1.03 9.88
C THR A 56 -15.88 2.46 9.77
N ILE A 57 -15.11 3.37 9.17
CA ILE A 57 -15.47 4.80 9.09
C ILE A 57 -16.51 5.08 8.00
N ASN A 58 -16.40 4.44 6.84
CA ASN A 58 -17.27 4.73 5.69
C ASN A 58 -18.63 3.99 5.75
N LYS A 59 -19.13 3.70 6.95
CA LYS A 59 -20.46 3.12 7.16
C LYS A 59 -21.53 4.20 7.22
#